data_AF-A0A7X6AQ03-F1
#
_entry.id   AF-A0A7X6AQ03-F1
#
_cell.length_a   1.000
_cell.length_b   1.000
_cell.length_c   1.000
_cell.angle_alpha   90.00
_cell.angle_beta   90.00
_cell.angle_gamma   90.00
#
_symmetry.space_group_name_H-M   'P 1'
#
loop_
_entity.id
_entity.type
_entity.pdbx_description
1 polymer ?
#
loop_
_entity_poly.entity_id
_entity_poly.type
_entity_poly.pdbx_seq_one_letter_code
_entity_poly.pdbx_strand_id
1 'polypeptide(L)' 'MTATAPAPSTPAARLTGWDSIEFWVGNARAMAGFLSGSFGFTVTAYAGPETGVEDRASYLLEQGNIRLVVTSGLSPES' A
#
# COMPACT_ATOMS: atom_id res chain seq x y z
N MET A 1 -7.74 49.44 -7.18
CA MET A 1 -7.64 48.15 -6.48
C MET A 1 -7.48 47.06 -7.53
N THR A 2 -6.26 46.66 -7.84
CA THR A 2 -5.99 45.56 -8.76
C THR A 2 -5.57 44.38 -7.89
N ALA A 3 -6.44 43.38 -7.75
CA ALA A 3 -6.12 42.16 -7.05
C ALA A 3 -5.21 41.32 -7.96
N THR A 4 -3.99 41.04 -7.51
CA THR A 4 -3.05 40.12 -8.15
C THR A 4 -3.63 38.71 -8.12
N ALA A 5 -3.81 38.10 -9.29
CA ALA A 5 -4.26 36.72 -9.41
C ALA A 5 -3.19 35.75 -8.85
N PRO A 6 -3.58 34.65 -8.17
CA PRO A 6 -2.63 33.71 -7.60
C PRO A 6 -1.84 33.02 -8.71
N ALA A 7 -0.53 32.86 -8.50
CA ALA A 7 0.35 32.17 -9.43
C ALA A 7 -0.08 30.70 -9.59
N PRO A 8 0.05 30.10 -10.80
CA PRO A 8 -0.33 28.71 -11.03
C PRO A 8 0.48 27.78 -10.13
N SER A 9 -0.20 26.94 -9.34
CA SER A 9 0.47 25.96 -8.49
C SER A 9 1.04 24.83 -9.34
N THR A 10 2.37 24.67 -9.28
CA THR A 10 3.07 23.52 -9.86
C THR A 10 2.45 22.21 -9.33
N PRO A 11 2.23 21.17 -10.15
CA PRO A 11 1.60 19.92 -9.71
C PRO A 11 2.21 19.32 -8.44
N ALA A 12 3.52 19.43 -8.25
CA ALA A 12 4.23 18.96 -7.07
C ALA A 12 3.77 19.63 -5.76
N ALA A 13 3.31 20.89 -5.81
CA ALA A 13 2.81 21.60 -4.63
C ALA A 13 1.47 21.04 -4.09
N ARG A 14 0.85 20.10 -4.83
CA ARG A 14 -0.40 19.43 -4.44
C ARG A 14 -0.17 18.08 -3.77
N LEU A 15 1.07 17.59 -3.71
CA LEU A 15 1.41 16.34 -3.04
C LEU A 15 1.47 16.56 -1.53
N THR A 16 0.61 15.86 -0.79
CA THR A 16 0.53 15.96 0.67
C THR A 16 1.40 14.92 1.40
N GLY A 17 1.87 13.89 0.70
CA GLY A 17 2.66 12.80 1.25
C GLY A 17 2.45 11.49 0.49
N TRP A 18 2.71 10.38 1.17
CA TRP A 18 2.56 9.01 0.66
C TRP A 18 1.47 8.29 1.45
N ASP A 19 0.54 7.65 0.76
CA ASP A 19 -0.55 6.89 1.39
C ASP A 19 -0.09 5.51 1.86
N SER A 20 0.68 4.80 1.03
CA SER A 20 1.20 3.46 1.30
C SER A 20 2.37 3.11 0.39
N ILE A 21 3.10 2.05 0.75
CA ILE A 21 4.11 1.41 -0.10
C ILE A 21 3.68 -0.03 -0.34
N GLU A 22 3.69 -0.48 -1.60
CA GLU A 22 3.38 -1.86 -1.96
C GLU A 22 4.65 -2.64 -2.32
N PHE A 23 4.84 -3.80 -1.68
CA PHE A 23 5.91 -4.74 -1.95
C PHE A 23 5.36 -5.96 -2.67
N TRP A 24 5.89 -6.23 -3.86
CA TRP A 24 5.65 -7.46 -4.58
C TRP A 24 6.73 -8.48 -4.24
N VAL A 25 6.30 -9.63 -3.72
CA VAL A 25 7.17 -10.67 -3.17
C VAL A 25 6.68 -12.05 -3.61
N GLY A 26 7.54 -13.07 -3.50
CA GLY A 26 7.17 -14.43 -3.87
C GLY A 26 6.15 -15.09 -2.92
N ASN A 27 6.06 -14.65 -1.67
CA ASN A 27 5.08 -15.16 -0.71
C ASN A 27 4.64 -14.05 0.25
N ALA A 28 3.48 -13.45 -0.03
CA ALA A 28 2.99 -12.32 0.74
C ALA A 28 2.59 -12.72 2.17
N ARG A 29 2.05 -13.93 2.36
CA ARG A 29 1.65 -14.43 3.68
C ARG A 29 2.84 -14.56 4.62
N ALA A 30 3.96 -15.08 4.13
CA ALA A 30 5.18 -15.22 4.93
C ALA A 30 5.75 -13.86 5.33
N MET A 31 5.82 -12.92 4.39
CA MET A 31 6.31 -11.56 4.65
C MET A 31 5.37 -10.78 5.59
N ALA A 32 4.05 -10.89 5.42
CA ALA A 32 3.07 -10.30 6.33
C ALA A 32 3.19 -10.86 7.75
N GLY A 33 3.37 -12.19 7.89
CA GLY A 33 3.63 -12.83 9.18
C GLY A 33 4.91 -12.35 9.84
N PHE A 34 5.99 -12.19 9.06
CA PHE A 34 7.26 -11.65 9.55
C PHE A 34 7.14 -10.19 9.99
N LEU A 35 6.55 -9.32 9.18
CA LEU A 35 6.33 -7.92 9.54
C LEU A 35 5.42 -7.77 10.76
N SER A 36 4.37 -8.58 10.88
CA SER A 36 3.49 -8.54 12.04
C SER A 36 4.17 -9.06 13.31
N GLY A 37 4.78 -10.25 13.24
CA GLY A 37 5.38 -10.91 14.40
C GLY A 37 6.71 -10.31 14.87
N SER A 38 7.53 -9.78 13.95
CA SER A 38 8.89 -9.28 14.27
C SER A 38 8.96 -7.76 14.34
N PHE A 39 8.10 -7.03 13.64
CA PHE A 39 8.12 -5.55 13.61
C PHE A 39 6.88 -4.91 14.23
N GLY A 40 5.91 -5.70 14.69
CA GLY A 40 4.73 -5.20 15.39
C GLY A 40 3.71 -4.49 14.48
N PHE A 41 3.71 -4.80 13.19
CA PHE A 41 2.62 -4.37 12.30
C PHE A 41 1.34 -5.17 12.56
N THR A 42 0.19 -4.54 12.33
CA THR A 42 -1.11 -5.22 12.38
C THR A 42 -1.62 -5.43 10.97
N VAL A 43 -2.02 -6.65 10.64
CA VAL A 43 -2.73 -6.92 9.38
C VAL A 43 -4.16 -6.41 9.52
N THR A 44 -4.53 -5.38 8.77
CA THR A 44 -5.84 -4.71 8.89
C THR A 44 -6.78 -4.98 7.71
N ALA A 45 -6.24 -5.41 6.56
CA ALA A 45 -7.05 -5.85 5.43
C ALA A 45 -6.35 -6.95 4.62
N TYR A 46 -7.16 -7.69 3.87
CA TYR A 46 -6.73 -8.74 2.95
C TYR A 46 -7.51 -8.63 1.65
N ALA A 47 -6.83 -8.90 0.53
CA ALA A 47 -7.45 -9.13 -0.76
C ALA A 47 -6.86 -10.39 -1.39
N GLY A 48 -7.71 -11.31 -1.82
CA GLY A 48 -7.33 -12.52 -2.53
C GLY A 48 -8.53 -13.22 -3.15
N PRO A 49 -8.41 -14.49 -3.56
CA PRO A 49 -9.47 -15.19 -4.29
C PRO A 49 -10.79 -15.24 -3.50
N GLU A 50 -10.68 -15.34 -2.18
CA GLU A 50 -11.83 -15.35 -1.25
C GLU A 50 -12.58 -14.01 -1.24
N THR A 51 -11.94 -12.93 -1.69
CA THR A 51 -12.53 -11.58 -1.81
C THR A 51 -12.74 -11.15 -3.26
N GLY A 52 -12.63 -12.07 -4.23
CA GLY A 52 -12.81 -11.80 -5.66
C GLY A 52 -11.59 -11.28 -6.40
N VAL A 53 -10.39 -11.39 -5.82
CA VAL A 53 -9.11 -11.06 -6.49
C VAL A 53 -8.37 -12.36 -6.80
N GLU A 54 -8.52 -12.86 -8.03
CA GLU A 54 -8.11 -14.23 -8.38
C GLU A 54 -6.61 -14.38 -8.65
N ASP A 55 -5.94 -13.33 -9.10
CA ASP A 55 -4.55 -13.35 -9.59
C ASP A 55 -3.49 -13.19 -8.49
N ARG A 56 -3.87 -12.65 -7.33
CA ARG A 56 -2.92 -12.26 -6.27
C ARG A 56 -3.50 -12.38 -4.88
N ALA A 57 -2.61 -12.45 -3.90
CA ALA A 57 -2.91 -12.27 -2.49
C ALA A 57 -2.17 -11.05 -1.96
N SER A 58 -2.90 -10.08 -1.41
CA SER A 58 -2.41 -8.83 -0.86
C SER A 58 -2.82 -8.66 0.60
N TYR A 59 -1.89 -8.25 1.45
CA TYR A 59 -2.11 -7.97 2.87
C TYR A 59 -1.77 -6.51 3.16
N LEU A 60 -2.71 -5.77 3.76
CA LEU A 60 -2.45 -4.43 4.30
C LEU A 60 -1.94 -4.57 5.74
N LEU A 61 -0.76 -4.01 6.00
CA LEU A 61 -0.11 -3.96 7.29
C LEU A 61 0.02 -2.50 7.75
N GLU A 62 -0.49 -2.20 8.94
CA GLU A 62 -0.48 -0.85 9.50
C GLU A 62 0.27 -0.80 10.84
N GLN A 63 1.04 0.27 11.04
CA GLN A 63 1.66 0.65 12.30
C GLN A 63 1.73 2.17 12.40
N GLY A 64 0.90 2.76 13.25
CA GLY A 64 0.75 4.22 13.31
C GLY A 64 0.31 4.78 11.97
N ASN A 65 1.10 5.69 11.39
CA ASN A 65 0.82 6.29 10.06
C ASN A 65 1.46 5.50 8.90
N ILE A 66 2.14 4.38 9.17
CA ILE A 66 2.80 3.57 8.15
C ILE A 66 1.79 2.56 7.61
N ARG A 67 1.66 2.50 6.28
CA ARG A 67 0.85 1.51 5.57
C ARG A 67 1.70 0.77 4.55
N LEU A 68 1.84 -0.54 4.74
CA LEU A 68 2.54 -1.42 3.82
C LEU A 68 1.54 -2.39 3.21
N VAL A 69 1.51 -2.49 1.89
CA VAL A 69 0.80 -3.56 1.20
C VAL A 69 1.84 -4.60 0.78
N VAL A 70 1.59 -5.87 1.07
CA VAL A 70 2.46 -6.95 0.65
C VAL A 70 1.67 -7.89 -0.24
N THR A 71 2.13 -8.05 -1.48
CA THR A 71 1.41 -8.74 -2.54
C THR A 71 2.26 -9.86 -3.14
N SER A 72 1.62 -10.99 -3.47
CA SER A 72 2.22 -12.09 -4.23
C SER A 72 1.24 -12.60 -5.27
N GLY A 73 1.72 -12.85 -6.49
CA GLY A 73 0.96 -13.55 -7.53
C GLY A 73 0.64 -14.98 -7.11
N LEU A 74 -0.52 -15.49 -7.54
CA LEU A 74 -0.99 -16.84 -7.23
C LEU A 74 -0.78 -17.85 -8.35
N SER A 75 -0.37 -17.38 -9.52
CA SER A 75 -0.02 -18.21 -10.67
C SER A 75 1.27 -17.69 -11.32
N PRO A 76 1.98 -18.51 -12.12
CA PRO A 76 3.26 -18.11 -12.73
C PRO A 76 3.16 -16.91 -13.68
N GLU A 77 1.96 -16.64 -14.21
CA GLU A 77 1.70 -15.48 -15.06
C GLU A 77 1.29 -14.21 -14.30
N SER A 78 1.19 -14.28 -12.96
CA SER A 78 0.74 -13.20 -12.08
C SER A 78 1.84 -12.61 -11.20
#